data_AF-K4QV35-F1
#
_entry.id   AF-K4QV35-F1
#
_cell.length_a   1.000
_cell.length_b   1.000
_cell.length_c   1.000
_cell.angle_alpha   90.00
_cell.angle_beta   90.00
_cell.angle_gamma   90.00
#
_symmetry.space_group_name_H-M   'P 1'
#
loop_
_entity.id
_entity.type
_entity.pdbx_description
1 polymer ?
#
loop_
_entity_poly.entity_id
_entity_poly.type
_entity_poly.pdbx_seq_one_letter_code
_entity_poly.pdbx_strand_id
1 'polypeptide(L)'
;MRLDVDDTLVRIRDAFRAAGFPTVCSTDIDGWLKTHAAYMAPIIAMGCLPPRPARRPGLKFKDAMDLAAAVGEGFAAVRHSGTRLSPLNMRTLDRMPQELRALLLWSAFCTPMARHSLASHSGAAPGEVAALLNELQALGRSVGLPVHSLERLATRVPEALGR
;
A
#
# COMPACT_ATOMS: atom_id res chain seq x y z
N MET A 1 14.54 3.49 -27.29
CA MET A 1 13.85 2.21 -27.02
C MET A 1 12.41 2.37 -27.48
N ARG A 2 12.08 1.86 -28.68
CA ARG A 2 10.68 1.83 -29.17
C ARG A 2 9.96 0.75 -28.37
N LEU A 3 8.85 1.14 -27.73
CA LEU A 3 7.98 0.20 -27.05
C LEU A 3 7.28 -0.62 -28.14
N ASP A 4 7.42 -1.94 -28.12
CA ASP A 4 6.58 -2.85 -28.91
C ASP A 4 5.23 -2.96 -28.18
N VAL A 5 4.45 -1.88 -28.25
CA VAL A 5 3.12 -1.82 -27.66
C VAL A 5 2.17 -2.42 -28.68
N ASP A 6 1.63 -3.60 -28.37
CA ASP A 6 0.58 -4.26 -29.15
C ASP A 6 -0.47 -3.22 -29.58
N ASP A 7 -0.85 -3.22 -30.86
CA ASP A 7 -1.88 -2.34 -31.44
C ASP A 7 -3.17 -2.33 -30.60
N THR A 8 -3.47 -3.45 -29.94
CA THR A 8 -4.58 -3.57 -28.98
C THR A 8 -4.45 -2.63 -27.79
N LEU A 9 -3.27 -2.54 -27.17
CA LEU A 9 -3.02 -1.66 -26.02
C LEU A 9 -3.11 -0.18 -26.39
N VAL A 10 -2.65 0.16 -27.60
CA VAL A 10 -2.77 1.52 -28.16
C VAL A 10 -4.23 1.89 -28.33
N ARG A 11 -5.05 1.00 -28.91
CA ARG A 11 -6.49 1.22 -29.09
C ARG A 11 -7.23 1.38 -27.77
N ILE A 12 -6.91 0.57 -26.76
CA ILE A 12 -7.50 0.69 -25.42
C ILE A 12 -7.17 2.06 -24.82
N ARG A 13 -5.88 2.45 -24.85
CA ARG A 13 -5.44 3.76 -24.35
C ARG A 13 -6.21 4.90 -25.01
N ASP A 14 -6.36 4.84 -26.33
CA ASP A 14 -7.00 5.91 -27.09
C ASP A 14 -8.51 5.98 -26.83
N ALA A 15 -9.17 4.84 -26.62
CA ALA A 15 -10.56 4.81 -26.18
C ALA A 15 -10.77 5.48 -24.81
N PHE A 16 -9.92 5.19 -23.82
CA PHE A 16 -10.00 5.85 -22.51
C PHE A 16 -9.70 7.35 -22.59
N ARG A 17 -8.70 7.75 -23.39
CA ARG A 17 -8.38 9.16 -23.62
C ARG A 17 -9.51 9.91 -24.32
N ALA A 18 -10.13 9.31 -25.32
CA ALA A 18 -11.27 9.90 -26.02
C ALA A 18 -12.48 10.09 -25.09
N ALA A 19 -12.64 9.21 -24.10
CA ALA A 19 -13.64 9.37 -23.04
C ALA A 19 -13.25 10.38 -21.94
N GLY A 20 -12.11 11.08 -22.08
CA GLY A 20 -11.67 12.11 -21.14
C GLY A 20 -10.84 11.61 -19.95
N PHE A 21 -10.47 10.33 -19.91
CA PHE A 21 -9.62 9.79 -18.84
C PHE A 21 -8.14 9.94 -19.20
N PRO A 22 -7.32 10.56 -18.34
CA PRO A 22 -5.87 10.54 -18.50
C PRO A 22 -5.36 9.09 -18.42
N THR A 23 -4.82 8.57 -19.52
CA THR A 23 -4.36 7.17 -19.60
C THR A 23 -2.90 7.09 -20.04
N VAL A 24 -2.16 6.20 -19.38
CA VAL A 24 -0.74 5.92 -19.62
C VAL A 24 -0.57 4.43 -19.86
N CYS A 25 0.20 4.06 -20.88
CA CYS A 25 0.64 2.67 -21.07
C CYS A 25 1.91 2.44 -20.24
N SER A 26 1.96 1.34 -19.50
CA SER A 26 3.15 0.91 -18.76
C SER A 26 3.54 -0.49 -19.20
N THR A 27 4.84 -0.72 -19.39
CA THR A 27 5.40 -2.07 -19.58
C THR A 27 5.68 -2.78 -18.26
N ASP A 28 5.50 -2.08 -17.13
CA ASP A 28 5.75 -2.58 -15.78
C ASP A 28 4.54 -2.28 -14.90
N ILE A 29 3.38 -2.85 -15.28
CA ILE A 29 2.14 -2.72 -14.50
C ILE A 29 2.19 -3.60 -13.24
N ASP A 30 2.85 -4.76 -13.34
CA ASP A 30 3.05 -5.68 -12.22
C ASP A 30 3.87 -5.03 -11.09
N GLY A 31 5.00 -4.40 -11.42
CA GLY A 31 5.80 -3.65 -10.45
C GLY A 31 5.03 -2.49 -9.83
N TRP A 32 4.21 -1.79 -10.61
CA TRP A 32 3.35 -0.73 -10.09
C TRP A 32 2.31 -1.26 -9.11
N LEU A 33 1.58 -2.33 -9.45
CA LEU A 33 0.53 -2.91 -8.61
C LEU A 33 1.09 -3.51 -7.31
N LYS A 34 2.18 -4.27 -7.39
CA LYS A 34 2.84 -4.85 -6.21
C LYS A 34 3.37 -3.76 -5.27
N THR A 35 3.99 -2.72 -5.82
CA THR A 35 4.46 -1.57 -5.02
C THR A 35 3.29 -0.83 -4.37
N HIS A 36 2.20 -0.64 -5.13
CA HIS A 36 0.99 0.00 -4.62
C HIS A 36 0.40 -0.81 -3.46
N ALA A 37 0.26 -2.13 -3.61
CA ALA A 37 -0.24 -3.02 -2.55
C ALA A 37 0.66 -2.97 -1.31
N ALA A 38 1.99 -3.08 -1.48
CA ALA A 38 2.96 -3.00 -0.39
C ALA A 38 2.92 -1.67 0.39
N TYR A 39 2.54 -0.58 -0.28
CA TYR A 39 2.39 0.73 0.35
C TYR A 39 1.00 0.93 0.98
N MET A 40 -0.06 0.65 0.22
CA MET A 40 -1.43 1.02 0.58
C MET A 40 -2.12 0.01 1.50
N ALA A 41 -1.87 -1.30 1.36
CA ALA A 41 -2.54 -2.28 2.21
C ALA A 41 -2.25 -2.04 3.71
N PRO A 42 -1.00 -1.77 4.13
CA PRO A 42 -0.72 -1.39 5.52
C PRO A 42 -1.41 -0.08 5.95
N ILE A 43 -1.47 0.92 5.06
CA ILE A 43 -2.08 2.22 5.35
C ILE A 43 -3.59 2.07 5.55
N ILE A 44 -4.26 1.33 4.68
CA ILE A 44 -5.71 1.10 4.74
C ILE A 44 -6.06 0.27 5.97
N ALA A 45 -5.23 -0.73 6.31
CA ALA A 45 -5.40 -1.54 7.53
C ALA A 45 -5.46 -0.70 8.81
N MET A 46 -4.72 0.42 8.87
CA MET A 46 -4.80 1.33 10.00
C MET A 46 -6.15 2.03 10.16
N GLY A 47 -6.89 2.20 9.06
CA GLY A 47 -8.24 2.75 9.10
C GLY A 47 -9.33 1.70 9.39
N CYS A 48 -9.06 0.41 9.19
CA CYS A 48 -9.93 -0.69 9.62
C CYS A 48 -9.93 -0.90 11.14
N LEU A 49 -9.01 -0.27 11.88
CA LEU A 49 -8.89 -0.45 13.31
C LEU A 49 -10.05 0.22 14.05
N PRO A 50 -10.56 -0.40 15.13
CA PRO A 50 -11.65 0.17 15.91
C PRO A 50 -11.26 1.55 16.46
N PRO A 51 -12.20 2.52 16.48
CA PRO A 51 -11.95 3.86 16.97
C PRO A 51 -11.49 3.81 18.43
N ARG A 52 -10.35 4.44 18.73
CA ARG A 52 -9.82 4.48 20.09
C ARG A 52 -10.61 5.48 20.96
N PRO A 53 -10.94 5.13 22.22
CA PRO A 53 -11.58 6.07 23.13
C PRO A 53 -10.61 7.23 23.49
N ALA A 54 -10.98 8.44 23.04
CA ALA A 54 -10.59 9.78 23.51
C ALA A 54 -9.51 10.64 22.79
N ARG A 55 -9.98 11.88 22.52
CA ARG A 55 -9.38 13.24 22.45
C ARG A 55 -8.42 13.69 21.35
N ARG A 56 -7.75 12.83 20.56
CA ARG A 56 -7.03 13.30 19.35
C ARG A 56 -7.23 12.33 18.19
N PRO A 57 -7.82 12.75 17.04
CA PRO A 57 -8.04 11.91 15.88
C PRO A 57 -6.76 11.70 15.04
N GLY A 58 -5.65 11.35 15.69
CA GLY A 58 -4.33 11.23 15.06
C GLY A 58 -3.62 9.94 15.43
N LEU A 59 -2.92 9.37 14.46
CA LEU A 59 -1.98 8.26 14.63
C LEU A 59 -0.92 8.64 15.69
N LYS A 60 -0.66 7.80 16.69
CA LYS A 60 0.49 8.02 17.58
C LYS A 60 1.78 7.77 16.78
N PHE A 61 2.86 8.48 17.07
CA PHE A 61 4.13 8.25 16.38
C PHE A 61 4.61 6.80 16.49
N LYS A 62 4.36 6.13 17.62
CA LYS A 62 4.62 4.69 17.78
C LYS A 62 3.85 3.83 16.77
N ASP A 63 2.56 4.09 16.56
CA ASP A 63 1.78 3.36 15.53
C ASP A 63 2.31 3.68 14.12
N ALA A 64 2.83 4.88 13.88
CA ALA A 64 3.47 5.25 12.62
C ALA A 64 4.80 4.52 12.39
N MET A 65 5.57 4.26 13.46
CA MET A 65 6.78 3.43 13.39
C MET A 65 6.47 1.97 13.04
N ASP A 66 5.41 1.41 13.63
CA ASP A 66 4.94 0.06 13.30
C ASP A 66 4.47 -0.01 11.83
N LEU A 67 3.72 1.00 11.38
CA LEU A 67 3.27 1.12 9.98
C LEU A 67 4.46 1.25 9.02
N ALA A 68 5.44 2.09 9.35
CA ALA A 68 6.65 2.28 8.54
C ALA A 68 7.46 0.98 8.39
N ALA A 69 7.53 0.17 9.45
CA ALA A 69 8.15 -1.15 9.41
C ALA A 69 7.38 -2.10 8.49
N ALA A 70 6.05 -2.17 8.60
CA ALA A 70 5.21 -3.01 7.74
C ALA A 70 5.33 -2.64 6.25
N VAL A 71 5.33 -1.35 5.92
CA VAL A 71 5.59 -0.86 4.55
C VAL A 71 6.99 -1.25 4.09
N GLY A 72 7.98 -1.20 4.99
CA GLY A 72 9.35 -1.63 4.69
C GLY A 72 9.47 -3.11 4.37
N GLU A 73 8.82 -3.96 5.16
CA GLU A 73 8.74 -5.40 4.89
C GLU A 73 8.06 -5.68 3.55
N GLY A 74 6.96 -4.97 3.24
CA GLY A 74 6.28 -5.07 1.95
C GLY A 74 7.17 -4.68 0.77
N PHE A 75 7.86 -3.54 0.85
CA PHE A 75 8.81 -3.12 -0.19
C PHE A 75 9.99 -4.09 -0.34
N ALA A 76 10.50 -4.62 0.77
CA ALA A 76 11.53 -5.64 0.75
C ALA A 76 11.04 -6.92 0.07
N ALA A 77 9.82 -7.39 0.37
CA ALA A 77 9.23 -8.56 -0.27
C ALA A 77 9.12 -8.38 -1.80
N VAL A 78 8.58 -7.25 -2.25
CA VAL A 78 8.48 -6.94 -3.69
C VAL A 78 9.87 -6.90 -4.34
N ARG A 79 10.84 -6.21 -3.74
CA ARG A 79 12.19 -6.12 -4.27
C ARG A 79 12.91 -7.48 -4.37
N HIS A 80 12.79 -8.33 -3.35
CA HIS A 80 13.46 -9.64 -3.34
C HIS A 80 12.75 -10.70 -4.17
N SER A 81 11.49 -10.47 -4.56
CA SER A 81 10.77 -11.31 -5.54
C SER A 81 11.26 -11.13 -7.00
N GLY A 82 12.26 -10.29 -7.22
CA GLY A 82 12.74 -9.93 -8.58
C GLY A 82 11.97 -8.78 -9.23
N THR A 83 10.94 -8.25 -8.56
CA THR A 83 10.14 -7.13 -9.06
C THR A 83 10.78 -5.79 -8.69
N ARG A 84 10.80 -4.83 -9.62
CA ARG A 84 11.29 -3.47 -9.33
C ARG A 84 10.18 -2.63 -8.72
N LEU A 85 10.49 -1.89 -7.65
CA LEU A 85 9.55 -0.93 -7.08
C LEU A 85 9.25 0.20 -8.08
N SER A 86 7.98 0.51 -8.28
CA SER A 86 7.49 1.52 -9.22
C SER A 86 6.29 2.26 -8.61
N PRO A 87 6.17 3.59 -8.73
CA PRO A 87 7.05 4.52 -9.47
C PRO A 87 8.32 4.94 -8.70
N LEU A 88 9.14 5.79 -9.32
CA LEU A 88 10.44 6.24 -8.78
C LEU A 88 10.36 6.85 -7.37
N ASN A 89 9.29 7.60 -7.08
CA ASN A 89 9.06 8.16 -5.75
C ASN A 89 8.93 7.08 -4.66
N MET A 90 8.36 5.91 -4.98
CA MET A 90 8.29 4.78 -4.04
C MET A 90 9.67 4.16 -3.80
N ARG A 91 10.55 4.14 -4.81
CA ARG A 91 11.95 3.74 -4.63
C ARG A 91 12.71 4.69 -3.71
N THR A 92 12.39 5.98 -3.77
CA THR A 92 12.96 6.97 -2.85
C THR A 92 12.46 6.72 -1.43
N LEU A 93 11.17 6.43 -1.26
CA LEU A 93 10.57 6.12 0.04
C LEU A 93 11.15 4.84 0.67
N ASP A 94 11.38 3.80 -0.12
CA ASP A 94 12.02 2.53 0.30
C ASP A 94 13.41 2.74 0.92
N ARG A 95 14.21 3.65 0.34
CA ARG A 95 15.57 3.95 0.81
C ARG A 95 15.61 4.81 2.07
N MET A 96 14.48 5.37 2.51
CA MET A 96 14.46 6.19 3.72
C MET A 96 14.65 5.31 4.96
N PRO A 97 15.41 5.78 5.96
CA PRO A 97 15.37 5.24 7.31
C PRO A 97 13.93 5.14 7.82
N GLN A 98 13.67 4.15 8.67
CA GLN A 98 12.32 3.86 9.17
C GLN A 98 11.70 5.08 9.86
N GLU A 99 12.50 5.87 10.58
CA GLU A 99 12.10 7.06 11.32
C GLU A 99 11.58 8.16 10.40
N LEU A 100 12.25 8.38 9.26
CA LEU A 100 11.81 9.36 8.27
C LEU A 100 10.52 8.91 7.58
N ARG A 101 10.42 7.61 7.26
CA ARG A 101 9.20 7.02 6.71
C ARG A 101 8.04 7.16 7.70
N ALA A 102 8.28 6.88 8.98
CA ALA A 102 7.30 7.02 10.04
C ALA A 102 6.87 8.47 10.23
N LEU A 103 7.80 9.43 10.17
CA LEU A 103 7.49 10.85 10.24
C LEU A 103 6.59 11.29 9.07
N LEU A 104 6.91 10.86 7.85
CA LEU A 104 6.10 11.15 6.66
C LEU A 104 4.69 10.57 6.80
N LEU A 105 4.58 9.29 7.14
CA LEU A 105 3.29 8.62 7.33
C LEU A 105 2.49 9.28 8.46
N TRP A 106 3.13 9.54 9.61
CA TRP A 106 2.50 10.24 10.72
C TRP A 106 1.96 11.62 10.29
N SER A 107 2.75 12.41 9.57
CA SER A 107 2.33 13.73 9.08
C SER A 107 1.15 13.63 8.11
N ALA A 108 1.12 12.61 7.24
CA ALA A 108 0.02 12.37 6.32
C ALA A 108 -1.29 12.11 7.09
N PHE A 109 -1.25 11.26 8.12
CA PHE A 109 -2.40 10.95 8.98
C PHE A 109 -2.85 12.14 9.87
N CYS A 110 -2.03 13.17 10.02
CA CYS A 110 -2.42 14.42 10.68
C CYS A 110 -3.24 15.35 9.78
N THR A 111 -3.30 15.10 8.46
CA THR A 111 -4.06 15.94 7.53
C THR A 111 -5.57 15.63 7.55
N PRO A 112 -6.45 16.64 7.35
CA PRO A 112 -7.90 16.43 7.25
C PRO A 112 -8.30 15.46 6.13
N MET A 113 -7.58 15.51 5.01
CA MET A 113 -7.83 14.67 3.83
C MET A 113 -7.59 13.18 4.16
N ALA A 114 -6.49 12.85 4.82
CA ALA A 114 -6.21 11.47 5.21
C ALA A 114 -7.27 10.95 6.18
N ARG A 115 -7.67 11.75 7.18
CA ARG A 115 -8.73 11.35 8.13
C ARG A 115 -10.04 11.04 7.41
N HIS A 116 -10.43 11.87 6.45
CA HIS A 116 -11.66 11.66 5.70
C HIS A 116 -11.58 10.46 4.76
N SER A 117 -10.46 10.30 4.05
CA SER A 117 -10.24 9.20 3.10
C SER A 117 -10.15 7.84 3.82
N LEU A 118 -9.42 7.74 4.94
CA LEU A 118 -9.40 6.54 5.77
C LEU A 118 -10.78 6.23 6.33
N ALA A 119 -11.45 7.21 6.95
CA ALA A 119 -12.79 7.00 7.53
C ALA A 119 -13.86 6.56 6.50
N SER A 120 -13.74 7.01 5.24
CA SER A 120 -14.71 6.67 4.19
C SER A 120 -14.40 5.38 3.43
N HIS A 121 -13.14 5.00 3.26
CA HIS A 121 -12.75 3.89 2.37
C HIS A 121 -12.32 2.61 3.10
N SER A 122 -11.69 2.72 4.28
CA SER A 122 -11.11 1.55 4.95
C SER A 122 -12.10 0.71 5.75
N GLY A 123 -13.28 1.27 6.10
CA GLY A 123 -14.35 0.52 6.75
C GLY A 123 -15.18 -0.36 5.81
N ALA A 124 -15.03 -0.20 4.49
CA ALA A 124 -15.93 -0.82 3.51
C ALA A 124 -15.55 -2.26 3.14
N ALA A 125 -14.28 -2.66 3.28
CA ALA A 125 -13.79 -3.97 2.83
C ALA A 125 -12.61 -4.52 3.68
N PRO A 126 -12.79 -4.77 4.99
CA PRO A 126 -11.73 -5.31 5.84
C PRO A 126 -11.19 -6.67 5.37
N GLY A 127 -12.03 -7.49 4.71
CA GLY A 127 -11.61 -8.77 4.14
C GLY A 127 -10.62 -8.64 2.98
N GLU A 128 -10.80 -7.65 2.10
CA GLU A 128 -9.86 -7.38 1.00
C GLU A 128 -8.50 -6.90 1.55
N VAL A 129 -8.52 -6.06 2.57
CA VAL A 129 -7.29 -5.58 3.23
C VAL A 129 -6.54 -6.73 3.89
N ALA A 130 -7.25 -7.63 4.58
CA ALA A 130 -6.66 -8.81 5.19
C ALA A 130 -6.05 -9.75 4.12
N ALA A 131 -6.75 -9.95 3.00
CA ALA A 131 -6.24 -10.76 1.89
C ALA A 131 -4.94 -10.18 1.32
N LEU A 132 -4.89 -8.87 1.05
CA LEU A 132 -3.67 -8.20 0.55
C LEU A 132 -2.51 -8.29 1.55
N LEU A 133 -2.76 -8.12 2.85
CA LEU A 133 -1.73 -8.28 3.87
C LEU A 133 -1.21 -9.73 3.92
N ASN A 134 -2.08 -10.72 3.74
CA ASN A 134 -1.69 -12.13 3.70
C ASN A 134 -0.88 -12.47 2.45
N GLU A 135 -1.24 -11.91 1.29
CA GLU A 135 -0.45 -12.06 0.06
C GLU A 135 0.94 -11.44 0.18
N LEU A 136 1.06 -10.25 0.80
CA LEU A 136 2.36 -9.63 1.08
C LEU A 136 3.21 -10.46 2.04
N GLN A 137 2.60 -11.03 3.09
CA GLN A 137 3.28 -11.96 4.00
C GLN A 137 3.77 -13.20 3.27
N ALA A 138 2.92 -13.81 2.43
CA ALA A 138 3.28 -14.98 1.63
C ALA A 138 4.42 -14.66 0.67
N LEU A 139 4.39 -13.49 0.02
CA LEU A 139 5.47 -13.01 -0.84
C LEU A 139 6.78 -12.89 -0.05
N GLY A 140 6.77 -12.22 1.10
CA GLY A 140 7.95 -12.07 1.95
C GLY A 140 8.54 -13.41 2.41
N ARG A 141 7.69 -14.35 2.82
CA ARG A 141 8.10 -15.70 3.20
C ARG A 141 8.68 -16.49 2.03
N SER A 142 8.11 -16.36 0.82
CA SER A 142 8.61 -17.05 -0.38
C SER A 142 10.03 -16.64 -0.76
N VAL A 143 10.47 -15.45 -0.34
CA VAL A 143 11.83 -14.92 -0.58
C VAL A 143 12.70 -14.93 0.69
N GLY A 144 12.27 -15.63 1.75
CA GLY A 144 13.05 -15.84 2.97
C GLY A 144 13.18 -14.61 3.88
N LEU A 145 12.27 -13.64 3.79
CA LEU A 145 12.29 -12.44 4.64
C LEU A 145 11.38 -12.59 5.87
N PRO A 146 11.78 -12.00 7.02
CA PRO A 146 10.86 -11.82 8.15
C PRO A 146 9.75 -10.82 7.80
N VAL A 147 8.53 -11.09 8.26
CA VAL A 147 7.31 -10.28 7.98
C VAL A 147 6.53 -9.95 9.27
N HIS A 148 7.25 -9.72 10.37
CA HIS A 148 6.67 -9.58 11.71
C HIS A 148 5.79 -8.34 11.87
N SER A 149 6.12 -7.24 11.20
CA SER A 149 5.32 -6.03 11.25
C SER A 149 4.05 -6.14 10.42
N LEU A 150 4.11 -6.80 9.26
CA LEU A 150 2.94 -7.16 8.46
C LEU A 150 2.00 -8.11 9.22
N GLU A 151 2.54 -9.16 9.84
CA GLU A 151 1.78 -10.10 10.68
C GLU A 151 1.06 -9.38 11.82
N ARG A 152 1.79 -8.53 12.56
CA ARG A 152 1.23 -7.75 13.68
C ARG A 152 0.14 -6.79 13.24
N LEU A 153 0.22 -6.27 12.02
CA LEU A 153 -0.81 -5.39 11.48
C LEU A 153 -2.04 -6.19 11.05
N ALA A 154 -1.84 -7.33 10.38
CA ALA A 154 -2.92 -8.20 9.95
C ALA A 154 -3.80 -8.70 11.11
N THR A 155 -3.19 -9.09 12.24
CA THR A 155 -3.95 -9.53 13.43
C THR A 155 -4.84 -8.45 14.06
N ARG A 156 -4.64 -7.19 13.68
CA ARG A 156 -5.42 -6.05 14.18
C ARG A 156 -6.55 -5.66 13.24
N VAL A 157 -6.53 -6.10 11.98
CA VAL A 157 -7.62 -5.90 11.04
C VAL A 157 -8.75 -6.84 11.44
N PRO A 158 -9.98 -6.33 11.67
CA PRO A 158 -11.11 -7.21 11.94
C PRO A 158 -11.26 -8.19 10.77
N GLU A 159 -11.39 -9.49 11.04
CA GLU A 159 -11.87 -10.41 10.01
C GLU A 159 -13.22 -9.89 9.54
N ALA A 160 -13.44 -9.85 8.22
CA ALA A 160 -14.74 -9.51 7.69
C ALA A 160 -15.75 -10.39 8.43
N LEU A 161 -16.65 -9.76 9.21
CA LEU A 161 -17.73 -10.47 9.87
C LEU A 161 -18.39 -11.30 8.78
N GLY A 162 -18.18 -12.61 8.84
CA GLY A 162 -18.91 -13.56 8.05
C GLY A 162 -20.38 -13.22 8.24
N ARG A 163 -21.05 -12.99 7.12
CA ARG A 163 -22.50 -12.84 7.08
C ARG A 163 -23.18 -13.97 7.83
#